data_AF-Q31KI6-F1
#
_entry.id   AF-Q31KI6-F1
#
_cell.length_a   1.000
_cell.length_b   1.000
_cell.length_c   1.000
_cell.angle_alpha   90.00
_cell.angle_beta   90.00
_cell.angle_gamma   90.00
#
_symmetry.space_group_name_H-M   'P 1'
#
loop_
_entity.id
_entity.type
_entity.pdbx_description
1 polymer ?
#
loop_
_entity_poly.entity_id
_entity_poly.type
_entity_poly.pdbx_seq_one_letter_code
_entity_poly.pdbx_strand_id
1 'polypeptide(L)'
;MADPLTSAVSDRICRHMNEDHADAVLVYAKVYGGATEATAATLTGITPAAMVLDVVEATGSRSLQVSFDHELQDSEDAHQTLIAMLRSARASKA
;
A
#
# COMPACT_ATOMS: atom_id res chain seq x y z
N MET A 1 -9.57 21.87 -2.21
CA MET A 1 -10.71 20.95 -2.27
C MET A 1 -10.09 19.58 -2.36
N ALA A 2 -10.32 18.71 -1.37
CA ALA A 2 -9.78 17.36 -1.42
C ALA A 2 -10.70 16.52 -2.32
N ASP A 3 -10.11 15.87 -3.33
CA ASP A 3 -10.86 14.99 -4.20
C ASP A 3 -11.26 13.72 -3.42
N PRO A 4 -12.55 13.32 -3.47
CA PRO A 4 -12.99 12.10 -2.81
C PRO A 4 -12.19 10.90 -3.34
N LEU A 5 -11.97 9.92 -2.48
CA LEU A 5 -11.23 8.70 -2.80
C LEU A 5 -12.04 7.78 -3.75
N THR A 6 -12.22 8.25 -4.98
CA THR A 6 -12.90 7.53 -6.06
C THR A 6 -11.96 6.51 -6.69
N SER A 7 -12.52 5.51 -7.36
CA SER A 7 -11.71 4.50 -8.06
C SER A 7 -10.69 5.09 -9.05
N ALA A 8 -10.98 6.25 -9.65
CA ALA A 8 -10.05 6.93 -10.55
C ALA A 8 -8.83 7.53 -9.82
N VAL A 9 -9.06 8.13 -8.65
CA VAL A 9 -7.99 8.63 -7.78
C VAL A 9 -7.17 7.45 -7.25
N SER A 10 -7.85 6.40 -6.78
CA SER A 10 -7.22 5.15 -6.36
C SER A 10 -6.30 4.55 -7.43
N ASP A 11 -6.78 4.43 -8.68
CA ASP A 11 -5.98 3.89 -9.80
C ASP A 11 -4.73 4.73 -10.07
N ARG A 12 -4.88 6.06 -10.02
CA ARG A 12 -3.76 6.99 -10.20
C ARG A 12 -2.73 6.88 -9.06
N ILE A 13 -3.19 6.76 -7.81
CA ILE A 13 -2.32 6.52 -6.65
C ILE A 13 -1.61 5.18 -6.81
N CYS A 14 -2.33 4.11 -7.19
CA CYS A 14 -1.74 2.79 -7.45
C CYS A 14 -0.60 2.86 -8.46
N ARG A 15 -0.84 3.47 -9.62
CA ARG A 15 0.20 3.60 -10.65
C ARG A 15 1.42 4.36 -10.13
N HIS A 16 1.20 5.53 -9.54
CA HIS A 16 2.30 6.33 -9.00
C HIS A 16 3.07 5.59 -7.90
N MET A 17 2.38 4.92 -6.98
CA MET A 17 3.02 4.12 -5.93
C MET A 17 3.81 2.95 -6.50
N ASN A 18 3.32 2.30 -7.55
CA ASN A 18 4.03 1.21 -8.21
C ASN A 18 5.21 1.69 -9.05
N GLU A 19 5.15 2.88 -9.65
CA GLU A 19 6.20 3.41 -10.52
C GLU A 19 7.31 4.12 -9.73
N ASP A 20 6.94 5.01 -8.80
CA ASP A 20 7.90 5.81 -8.02
C ASP A 20 8.27 5.14 -6.68
N HIS A 21 7.42 4.25 -6.16
CA HIS A 21 7.52 3.74 -4.79
C HIS A 21 7.35 2.21 -4.65
N ALA A 22 7.65 1.42 -5.68
CA ALA A 22 7.54 -0.04 -5.64
C ALA A 22 8.24 -0.67 -4.42
N ASP A 23 9.38 -0.13 -4.02
CA ASP A 23 10.13 -0.60 -2.85
C ASP A 23 9.35 -0.37 -1.54
N ALA A 24 8.64 0.76 -1.43
CA ALA A 24 7.75 1.03 -0.30
C ALA A 24 6.56 0.07 -0.25
N VAL A 25 5.98 -0.24 -1.41
CA VAL A 25 4.91 -1.23 -1.55
C VAL A 25 5.38 -2.61 -1.07
N LEU A 26 6.61 -3.00 -1.41
CA LEU A 26 7.24 -4.23 -0.94
C LEU A 26 7.47 -4.22 0.58
N VAL A 27 7.87 -3.09 1.15
CA VAL A 27 8.00 -2.95 2.61
C VAL A 27 6.64 -3.15 3.30
N TYR A 28 5.55 -2.61 2.76
CA TYR A 28 4.23 -2.83 3.34
C TYR A 28 3.82 -4.31 3.34
N ALA A 29 3.99 -4.95 2.18
CA ALA A 29 3.78 -6.38 2.00
C ALA A 29 4.55 -7.23 3.02
N LYS A 30 5.81 -6.86 3.29
CA LYS A 30 6.66 -7.55 4.26
C LYS A 30 6.21 -7.33 5.70
N VAL A 31 6.00 -6.07 6.08
CA VAL A 31 5.74 -5.69 7.48
C VAL A 31 4.29 -5.93 7.87
N TYR A 32 3.33 -5.43 7.09
CA TYR A 32 1.90 -5.57 7.38
C TYR A 32 1.32 -6.87 6.83
N GLY A 33 1.79 -7.28 5.65
CA GLY A 33 1.32 -8.51 5.00
C GLY A 33 2.02 -9.79 5.51
N GLY A 34 3.08 -9.66 6.31
CA GLY A 34 3.88 -10.80 6.78
C GLY A 34 4.64 -11.56 5.68
N ALA A 35 4.72 -11.00 4.46
CA ALA A 35 5.40 -11.61 3.32
C ALA A 35 6.91 -11.30 3.36
N THR A 36 7.61 -11.71 4.43
CA THR A 36 9.03 -11.38 4.63
C THR A 36 9.94 -11.83 3.48
N GLU A 37 9.54 -12.88 2.76
CA GLU A 37 10.27 -13.46 1.63
C GLU A 37 9.84 -12.86 0.27
N ALA A 38 8.91 -11.90 0.25
CA ALA A 38 8.51 -11.25 -0.99
C ALA A 38 9.69 -10.58 -1.70
N THR A 39 9.78 -10.80 -3.00
CA THR A 39 10.79 -10.20 -3.88
C THR A 39 10.23 -8.99 -4.62
N ALA A 40 8.92 -8.97 -4.90
CA ALA A 40 8.22 -7.84 -5.47
C ALA A 40 6.83 -7.68 -4.87
N ALA A 41 6.29 -6.46 -4.91
CA ALA A 41 4.92 -6.20 -4.53
C ALA A 41 4.34 -5.10 -5.42
N THR A 42 3.06 -5.24 -5.74
CA THR A 42 2.31 -4.34 -6.61
C THR A 42 1.04 -3.93 -5.92
N LEU A 43 0.78 -2.64 -5.78
CA LEU A 43 -0.48 -2.12 -5.28
C LEU A 43 -1.53 -2.28 -6.40
N THR A 44 -2.51 -3.16 -6.20
CA THR A 44 -3.54 -3.46 -7.21
C THR A 44 -4.81 -2.65 -6.99
N GLY A 45 -5.07 -2.22 -5.76
CA GLY A 45 -6.21 -1.38 -5.45
C GLY A 45 -6.08 -0.68 -4.10
N ILE A 46 -6.71 0.47 -3.98
CA ILE A 46 -6.84 1.18 -2.72
C ILE A 46 -8.32 1.55 -2.52
N THR A 47 -8.84 1.22 -1.34
CA THR A 47 -10.20 1.54 -0.91
C THR A 47 -10.14 2.30 0.41
N PRO A 48 -11.21 3.03 0.79
CA PRO A 48 -11.24 3.76 2.06
C PRO A 48 -10.97 2.89 3.28
N ALA A 49 -11.42 1.63 3.25
CA ALA A 49 -11.28 0.69 4.36
C ALA A 49 -9.97 -0.11 4.33
N ALA A 50 -9.41 -0.37 3.14
CA ALA A 50 -8.24 -1.23 2.98
C ALA A 50 -7.51 -1.01 1.65
N MET A 51 -6.22 -1.37 1.63
CA MET A 51 -5.45 -1.49 0.41
C MET A 51 -5.20 -2.94 0.03
N VAL A 52 -5.17 -3.21 -1.27
CA VAL A 52 -4.92 -4.52 -1.86
C VAL A 52 -3.57 -4.48 -2.56
N LEU A 53 -2.71 -5.42 -2.16
CA LEU A 53 -1.33 -5.55 -2.59
C LEU A 53 -1.15 -6.96 -3.13
N ASP A 54 -0.63 -7.12 -4.34
CA ASP A 54 -0.20 -8.41 -4.83
C ASP A 54 1.30 -8.57 -4.63
N VAL A 55 1.70 -9.61 -3.90
CA VAL A 55 3.11 -9.87 -3.60
C VAL A 55 3.57 -11.07 -4.38
N VAL A 56 4.80 -10.98 -4.88
CA VAL A 56 5.47 -12.05 -5.57
C VAL A 56 6.61 -12.54 -4.69
N GLU A 57 6.56 -13.83 -4.35
CA GLU A 57 7.57 -14.53 -3.57
C GLU A 57 8.18 -15.65 -4.44
N ALA A 58 9.29 -16.23 -4.00
CA ALA A 58 9.92 -17.33 -4.74
C ALA A 58 9.01 -18.58 -4.86
N THR A 59 8.08 -18.75 -3.92
CA THR A 59 7.13 -19.87 -3.86
C THR A 59 5.86 -19.63 -4.68
N GLY A 60 5.60 -18.40 -5.11
CA GLY A 60 4.40 -18.01 -5.85
C GLY A 60 3.99 -16.56 -5.58
N SER A 61 2.90 -16.13 -6.21
CA SER A 61 2.28 -14.83 -5.94
C SER A 61 1.04 -14.99 -5.06
N ARG A 62 0.82 -14.04 -4.16
CA ARG A 62 -0.38 -14.00 -3.30
C ARG A 62 -0.89 -12.57 -3.15
N SER A 63 -2.21 -12.44 -3.08
CA SER A 63 -2.85 -11.15 -2.85
C SER A 63 -3.07 -10.95 -1.36
N LEU A 64 -2.67 -9.78 -0.86
CA LEU A 64 -2.76 -9.35 0.53
C LEU A 64 -3.65 -8.12 0.63
N GLN A 65 -4.47 -8.09 1.67
CA GLN A 65 -5.29 -6.94 1.98
C GLN A 65 -4.86 -6.39 3.34
N VAL A 66 -4.47 -5.11 3.36
CA VAL A 66 -4.06 -4.40 4.56
C VAL A 66 -5.15 -3.39 4.87
N SER A 67 -5.89 -3.63 5.95
CA SER A 67 -6.89 -2.70 6.47
C SER A 67 -6.20 -1.47 7.05
N PHE A 68 -6.80 -0.29 6.82
CA PHE A 68 -6.34 0.94 7.46
C PHE A 68 -6.88 1.02 8.89
N ASP A 69 -6.18 1.78 9.74
CA ASP A 69 -6.62 2.05 11.12
C ASP A 69 -7.84 2.98 11.14
N HIS A 70 -8.03 3.76 10.07
CA HIS A 70 -9.17 4.64 9.85
C HIS A 70 -9.64 4.61 8.40
N GLU A 71 -10.89 5.04 8.16
CA GLU A 71 -11.41 5.17 6.80
C GLU A 71 -10.84 6.40 6.11
N LEU A 72 -10.18 6.18 4.96
CA LEU A 72 -9.63 7.27 4.15
C LEU A 72 -10.76 8.11 3.58
N GLN A 73 -10.75 9.41 3.88
CA GLN A 73 -11.82 10.32 3.42
C GLN A 73 -11.55 10.85 2.01
N ASP A 74 -10.30 11.12 1.68
CA ASP A 74 -9.90 11.77 0.44
C ASP A 74 -8.46 11.42 0.03
N SER A 75 -8.05 11.90 -1.15
CA SER A 75 -6.72 11.63 -1.70
C SER A 75 -5.58 12.11 -0.79
N GLU A 76 -5.77 13.20 -0.04
CA GLU A 76 -4.72 13.77 0.80
C GLU A 76 -4.53 12.89 2.03
N ASP A 77 -5.64 12.48 2.66
CA ASP A 77 -5.63 11.55 3.78
C ASP A 77 -5.02 10.18 3.41
N ALA A 78 -5.34 9.65 2.23
CA ALA A 78 -4.71 8.43 1.70
C ALA A 78 -3.18 8.57 1.59
N HIS A 79 -2.72 9.69 1.07
CA HIS A 79 -1.29 9.94 0.89
C HIS A 79 -0.57 10.07 2.25
N GLN A 80 -1.15 10.82 3.19
CA GLN A 80 -0.62 10.96 4.55
C GLN A 80 -0.56 9.62 5.28
N THR A 81 -1.63 8.82 5.18
CA THR A 81 -1.74 7.50 5.81
C THR A 81 -0.67 6.56 5.28
N LEU A 82 -0.48 6.49 3.95
CA LEU A 82 0.57 5.70 3.35
C LEU A 82 1.96 6.14 3.87
N ILE A 83 2.28 7.43 3.83
CA ILE A 83 3.58 7.92 4.32
C ILE A 83 3.80 7.57 5.80
N ALA A 84 2.77 7.72 6.64
CA ALA A 84 2.83 7.38 8.05
C ALA A 84 3.10 5.88 8.24
N MET A 85 2.36 5.03 7.53
CA MET A 85 2.58 3.57 7.54
C MET A 85 3.99 3.20 7.08
N LEU A 86 4.56 3.89 6.08
CA LEU A 86 5.91 3.60 5.57
C LEU A 86 6.96 3.95 6.60
N ARG A 87 6.80 5.13 7.22
CA ARG A 87 7.69 5.59 8.27
C ARG A 87 7.67 4.61 9.44
N SER A 88 6.50 4.16 9.88
CA SER A 88 6.36 3.15 10.95
C SER A 88 6.99 1.82 10.55
N ALA A 89 6.75 1.35 9.32
CA ALA A 89 7.33 0.10 8.82
C ALA A 89 8.87 0.16 8.75
N ARG A 90 9.45 1.30 8.38
CA ARG A 90 10.90 1.53 8.38
C ARG A 90 11.46 1.66 9.79
N ALA A 91 10.74 2.30 10.71
CA ALA A 91 11.14 2.47 12.10
C ALA A 91 11.15 1.14 12.88
N SER A 92 10.23 0.22 12.56
CA SER A 92 10.19 -1.12 13.18
C SER A 92 11.34 -2.04 12.76
N LYS A 93 12.14 -1.67 11.75
CA LYS A 93 13.27 -2.47 11.25
C LYS A 93 14.62 -2.11 11.91
N ALA A 94 14.59 -1.37 13.02
CA ALA A 94 15.76 -0.94 13.78
C ALA A 94 15.97 -1.75 15.06
#